data_AF-A0A958PM89-F1
#
_entry.id   AF-A0A958PM89-F1
#
_cell.length_a   1.000
_cell.length_b   1.000
_cell.length_c   1.000
_cell.angle_alpha   90.00
_cell.angle_beta   90.00
_cell.angle_gamma   90.00
#
_symmetry.space_group_name_H-M   'P 1'
#
loop_
_entity.id
_entity.type
_entity.pdbx_description
1 polymer ?
#
loop_
_entity_poly.entity_id
_entity_poly.type
_entity_poly.pdbx_seq_one_letter_code
_entity_poly.pdbx_strand_id
1 'polypeptide(L)'
;MKQLEKFKGHRMVWVVVALILMLAGVGVQTLLRESFSGPAASTQPKSVVPVPNYDPAVISPSAVSDKNVSKDLLLKFLGQESQKMGTVLVDSDSTLQRLLAFVSQLEPEDMRKLAVVAMSPDKPNNERMLSAYMLSHVKKPTVLTFLRKISLHPVANHRRGERLYEEELVIRAQAMEGVKKFLGDSEVREKVADWSKQLREPFLLEHWKQILKNPSTGN
;
A
#
# COMPACT_ATOMS: atom_id res chain seq x y z
N MET A 1 7.52 -55.93 -0.57
CA MET A 1 7.56 -55.06 0.64
C MET A 1 8.81 -54.17 0.65
N LYS A 2 8.92 -53.14 -0.22
CA LYS A 2 10.06 -52.19 -0.26
C LYS A 2 9.65 -50.75 -0.65
N GLN A 3 8.45 -50.30 -0.28
CA GLN A 3 7.91 -48.97 -0.62
C GLN A 3 7.56 -48.10 0.60
N LEU A 4 7.88 -48.56 1.82
CA LEU A 4 7.45 -47.88 3.06
C LEU A 4 8.54 -47.03 3.75
N GLU A 5 9.78 -47.04 3.28
CA GLU A 5 10.86 -46.25 3.92
C GLU A 5 11.07 -44.85 3.31
N LYS A 6 10.48 -44.56 2.15
CA LYS A 6 10.70 -43.27 1.46
C LYS A 6 9.89 -42.10 2.04
N PHE A 7 8.98 -42.36 2.98
CA PHE A 7 8.07 -41.34 3.54
C PHE A 7 8.51 -40.73 4.88
N LYS A 8 9.57 -41.23 5.53
CA LYS A 8 10.07 -40.64 6.79
C LYS A 8 10.94 -39.40 6.58
N GLY A 9 11.68 -39.31 5.48
CA GLY A 9 12.56 -38.16 5.20
C GLY A 9 11.81 -36.85 4.92
N HIS A 10 10.65 -36.92 4.27
CA HIS A 10 9.91 -35.72 3.88
C HIS A 10 9.20 -35.04 5.06
N ARG A 11 8.67 -35.82 6.01
CA ARG A 11 8.02 -35.28 7.22
C ARG A 11 9.01 -34.59 8.15
N MET A 12 10.27 -35.03 8.18
CA MET A 12 11.31 -34.40 9.01
C MET A 12 11.71 -33.01 8.48
N VAL A 13 11.72 -32.81 7.15
CA VAL A 13 12.01 -31.51 6.53
C VAL A 13 10.94 -30.46 6.89
N TRP A 14 9.66 -30.84 6.89
CA TRP A 14 8.59 -29.92 7.26
C TRP A 14 8.60 -29.54 8.75
N VAL A 15 9.02 -30.46 9.63
CA VAL A 15 9.17 -30.16 11.06
C VAL A 15 10.36 -29.23 11.30
N VAL A 16 11.47 -29.38 10.58
CA VAL A 16 12.63 -28.47 10.69
C VAL A 16 12.30 -27.07 10.13
N VAL A 17 11.57 -26.99 9.01
CA VAL A 17 11.14 -25.69 8.44
C VAL A 17 10.13 -24.98 9.36
N ALA A 18 9.21 -25.72 9.98
CA ALA A 18 8.29 -25.15 10.97
C ALA A 18 9.01 -24.68 12.25
N LEU A 19 10.06 -25.39 12.68
CA LEU A 19 10.88 -25.01 13.85
C LEU A 19 11.72 -23.75 13.58
N ILE A 20 12.28 -23.60 12.37
CA ILE A 20 13.03 -22.39 11.96
C ILE A 20 12.10 -21.17 11.87
N LEU A 21 10.87 -21.35 11.37
CA LEU A 21 9.88 -20.27 11.32
C LEU A 21 9.37 -19.87 12.72
N MET A 22 9.28 -20.81 13.68
CA MET A 22 8.95 -20.48 15.07
C MET A 22 10.11 -19.80 15.82
N LEU A 23 11.37 -20.19 15.57
CA LEU A 23 12.53 -19.53 16.18
C LEU A 23 12.81 -18.12 15.60
N ALA A 24 12.42 -17.87 14.35
CA ALA A 24 12.44 -16.52 13.76
C ALA A 24 11.30 -15.61 14.27
N GLY A 25 10.26 -16.19 14.90
CA GLY A 25 9.08 -15.46 15.39
C GLY A 25 9.19 -14.89 16.81
N VAL A 26 10.25 -15.19 17.56
CA VAL A 26 10.41 -14.74 18.97
C VAL A 26 11.66 -13.85 19.18
N GLY A 27 12.43 -13.56 18.13
CA GLY A 27 13.73 -12.89 18.24
C GLY A 27 13.81 -11.40 17.85
N VAL A 28 12.69 -10.67 17.68
CA VAL A 28 12.71 -9.27 17.20
C VAL A 28 11.95 -8.31 18.12
N GLN A 29 11.92 -8.58 19.44
CA GLN A 29 11.41 -7.62 20.43
C GLN A 29 12.39 -7.20 21.53
N THR A 30 13.67 -7.58 21.48
CA THR A 30 14.64 -7.25 22.56
C THR A 30 15.98 -6.65 22.11
N LEU A 31 16.10 -6.15 20.88
CA LEU A 31 17.37 -5.62 20.35
C LEU A 31 17.35 -4.14 19.90
N LEU A 32 16.61 -3.29 20.61
CA LEU A 32 16.70 -1.82 20.45
C LEU A 32 16.70 -1.06 21.78
N ARG A 33 17.16 -1.69 22.86
CA ARG A 33 17.44 -0.99 24.12
C ARG A 33 18.88 -1.30 24.50
N GLU A 34 19.63 -0.24 24.75
CA GLU A 34 21.04 -0.19 25.18
C GLU A 34 22.08 -0.18 24.07
N SER A 35 22.37 1.03 23.58
CA SER A 35 23.72 1.61 23.64
C SER A 35 23.63 3.05 23.16
N PHE A 36 23.63 4.01 24.08
CA PHE A 36 24.35 5.30 23.95
C PHE A 36 24.22 6.04 25.29
N SER A 37 25.06 5.64 26.23
CA SER A 37 25.51 6.54 27.29
C SER A 37 26.59 7.45 26.68
N GLY A 38 26.40 8.77 26.77
CA GLY A 38 27.43 9.76 26.40
C GLY A 38 28.64 9.74 27.35
N PRO A 39 29.48 10.80 27.44
CA PRO A 39 29.35 12.15 26.86
C PRO A 39 30.65 12.72 26.25
N ALA A 40 30.57 13.85 25.53
CA ALA A 40 31.48 15.01 25.67
C ALA A 40 31.07 16.14 24.72
N ALA A 41 31.20 17.36 25.22
CA ALA A 41 30.71 18.60 24.67
C ALA A 41 31.46 19.08 23.41
N SER A 42 30.74 19.72 22.50
CA SER A 42 31.26 20.84 21.73
C SER A 42 30.12 21.81 21.40
N THR A 43 30.22 22.97 22.02
CA THR A 43 29.35 24.15 21.94
C THR A 43 29.53 24.87 20.61
N GLN A 44 28.48 25.00 19.79
CA GLN A 44 28.32 26.09 18.81
C GLN A 44 26.83 26.32 18.47
N PRO A 45 26.45 27.53 18.01
CA PRO A 45 25.20 28.18 18.41
C PRO A 45 23.97 27.83 17.57
N LYS A 46 22.82 27.94 18.25
CA LYS A 46 21.44 27.96 17.73
C LYS A 46 21.32 28.63 16.36
N SER A 47 21.07 27.84 15.32
CA SER A 47 20.26 28.30 14.19
C SER A 47 18.82 27.91 14.48
N VAL A 48 18.05 28.87 15.01
CA VAL A 48 16.61 28.75 15.16
C VAL A 48 16.01 28.80 13.75
N VAL A 49 15.83 27.63 13.14
CA VAL A 49 14.88 27.51 12.04
C VAL A 49 13.50 27.63 12.68
N PRO A 50 12.66 28.60 12.27
CA PRO A 50 11.30 28.69 12.80
C PRO A 50 10.57 27.43 12.36
N VAL A 51 10.23 26.56 13.32
CA VAL A 51 9.19 25.56 13.12
C VAL A 51 7.90 26.35 12.95
N PRO A 52 7.19 26.25 11.81
CA PRO A 52 5.89 26.89 11.67
C PRO A 52 5.00 26.33 12.77
N ASN A 53 4.56 27.22 13.66
CA ASN A 53 3.55 26.91 14.66
C ASN A 53 2.25 26.64 13.90
N TYR A 54 1.98 25.36 13.59
CA TYR A 54 0.75 24.96 12.95
C TYR A 54 -0.34 24.95 14.02
N ASP A 55 -1.13 26.02 14.00
CA ASP A 55 -2.38 26.11 14.72
C ASP A 55 -3.27 24.91 14.32
N PRO A 56 -3.66 24.01 15.24
CA PRO A 56 -4.47 22.83 14.92
C PRO A 56 -5.93 23.19 14.55
N ALA A 57 -6.26 24.48 14.47
CA ALA A 57 -7.62 24.99 14.32
C ALA A 57 -7.97 25.50 12.92
N VAL A 58 -7.53 24.90 11.81
CA VAL A 58 -8.10 25.22 10.49
C VAL A 58 -8.14 24.03 9.53
N ILE A 59 -8.92 22.99 9.86
CA ILE A 59 -9.86 22.36 8.91
C ILE A 59 -11.02 21.78 9.74
N SER A 60 -11.99 22.61 10.14
CA SER A 60 -13.26 22.11 10.67
C SER A 60 -13.99 21.31 9.56
N PRO A 61 -14.58 20.13 9.85
CA PRO A 61 -15.19 19.27 8.82
C PRO A 61 -16.51 19.79 8.21
N SER A 62 -16.90 21.03 8.45
CA SER A 62 -18.29 21.48 8.25
C SER A 62 -18.52 22.40 7.05
N ALA A 63 -17.65 22.40 6.03
CA ALA A 63 -17.84 23.23 4.84
C ALA A 63 -17.39 22.60 3.51
N VAL A 64 -17.44 21.27 3.37
CA VAL A 64 -17.36 20.64 2.04
C VAL A 64 -18.78 20.59 1.45
N SER A 65 -19.29 21.78 1.10
CA SER A 65 -20.55 21.95 0.39
C SER A 65 -20.28 21.98 -1.12
N ASP A 66 -21.02 21.11 -1.81
CA ASP A 66 -21.31 21.02 -3.24
C ASP A 66 -20.19 21.28 -4.27
N LYS A 67 -19.72 20.14 -4.80
CA LYS A 67 -19.39 19.90 -6.23
C LYS A 67 -18.27 20.75 -6.81
N ASN A 68 -17.05 20.31 -6.53
CA ASN A 68 -15.96 20.07 -7.50
C ASN A 68 -14.66 20.05 -6.70
N VAL A 69 -14.03 18.87 -6.59
CA VAL A 69 -12.69 18.78 -6.02
C VAL A 69 -11.74 19.47 -6.99
N SER A 70 -11.18 20.62 -6.61
CA SER A 70 -10.22 21.29 -7.48
C SER A 70 -8.93 20.48 -7.57
N LYS A 71 -8.26 20.54 -8.73
CA LYS A 71 -6.96 19.88 -8.97
C LYS A 71 -5.96 20.17 -7.85
N ASP A 72 -5.90 21.43 -7.41
CA ASP A 72 -4.95 21.87 -6.41
C ASP A 72 -5.29 21.32 -5.02
N LEU A 73 -6.59 21.20 -4.71
CA LEU A 73 -7.05 20.57 -3.47
C LEU A 73 -6.66 19.08 -3.43
N LEU A 74 -6.84 18.37 -4.54
CA LEU A 74 -6.42 16.97 -4.67
C LEU A 74 -4.92 16.79 -4.47
N LEU A 75 -4.11 17.60 -5.16
CA LEU A 75 -2.65 17.50 -5.07
C LEU A 75 -2.14 17.89 -3.67
N LYS A 76 -2.73 18.93 -3.07
CA LYS A 76 -2.41 19.33 -1.69
C LYS A 76 -2.76 18.24 -0.69
N PHE A 77 -3.93 17.62 -0.85
CA PHE A 77 -4.39 16.53 0.00
C PHE A 77 -3.49 15.29 -0.15
N LEU A 78 -3.15 14.87 -1.38
CA LEU A 78 -2.23 13.75 -1.62
C LEU A 78 -0.85 13.99 -0.99
N GLY A 79 -0.31 15.21 -1.10
CA GLY A 79 0.96 15.57 -0.49
C GLY A 79 0.91 15.47 1.05
N GLN A 80 -0.15 16.01 1.66
CA GLN A 80 -0.32 15.98 3.11
C GLN A 80 -0.53 14.56 3.65
N GLU A 81 -1.40 13.77 3.00
CA GLU A 81 -1.74 12.43 3.47
C GLU A 81 -0.64 11.40 3.16
N SER A 82 0.11 11.55 2.06
CA SER A 82 1.24 10.65 1.77
C SER A 82 2.40 10.82 2.75
N GLN A 83 2.64 12.04 3.26
CA GLN A 83 3.60 12.28 4.34
C GLN A 83 3.19 11.58 5.64
N LYS A 84 1.89 11.57 5.92
CA LYS A 84 1.30 10.95 7.11
C LYS A 84 1.37 9.42 7.10
N MET A 85 1.29 8.76 5.94
CA MET A 85 1.35 7.29 5.85
C MET A 85 2.67 6.69 6.39
N GLY A 86 3.76 7.47 6.48
CA GLY A 86 5.03 7.04 7.06
C GLY A 86 5.20 7.35 8.56
N THR A 87 4.27 8.08 9.17
CA THR A 87 4.30 8.47 10.58
C THR A 87 3.16 7.78 11.31
N VAL A 88 3.45 7.11 12.44
CA VAL A 88 2.41 6.50 13.30
C VAL A 88 1.53 7.63 13.84
N LEU A 89 0.41 7.87 13.17
CA LEU A 89 -0.56 8.89 13.58
C LEU A 89 -1.36 8.36 14.77
N VAL A 90 -1.54 9.24 15.75
CA VAL A 90 -2.35 9.01 16.96
C VAL A 90 -3.85 8.83 16.64
N ASP A 91 -4.28 9.13 15.40
CA ASP A 91 -5.67 8.99 14.94
C ASP A 91 -5.76 8.54 13.47
N SER A 92 -5.51 7.25 13.24
CA SER A 92 -5.59 6.60 11.92
C SER A 92 -7.01 6.56 11.36
N ASP A 93 -8.00 6.44 12.24
CA ASP A 93 -9.38 6.16 11.85
C ASP A 93 -10.06 7.41 11.30
N SER A 94 -9.84 8.57 11.91
CA SER A 94 -10.35 9.84 11.35
C SER A 94 -9.71 10.17 10.01
N THR A 95 -8.43 9.80 9.83
CA THR A 95 -7.70 9.99 8.57
C THR A 95 -8.28 9.13 7.46
N LEU A 96 -8.54 7.86 7.75
CA LEU A 96 -9.20 6.96 6.82
C LEU A 96 -10.61 7.44 6.46
N GLN A 97 -11.41 7.88 7.43
CA GLN A 97 -12.76 8.39 7.16
C GLN A 97 -12.75 9.63 6.26
N ARG A 98 -11.87 10.59 6.53
CA ARG A 98 -11.70 11.78 5.67
C ARG A 98 -11.31 11.40 4.25
N LEU A 99 -10.39 10.44 4.11
CA LEU A 99 -9.95 9.92 2.82
C LEU A 99 -11.11 9.29 2.04
N LEU A 100 -11.89 8.42 2.68
CA LEU A 100 -13.02 7.76 2.04
C LEU A 100 -14.14 8.74 1.66
N ALA A 101 -14.42 9.72 2.53
CA ALA A 101 -15.36 10.80 2.24
C ALA A 101 -14.90 11.60 1.00
N PHE A 102 -13.62 11.96 0.93
CA PHE A 102 -13.05 12.66 -0.20
C PHE A 102 -13.12 11.84 -1.50
N VAL A 103 -12.77 10.54 -1.42
CA VAL A 103 -12.82 9.63 -2.58
C VAL A 103 -14.23 9.52 -3.16
N SER A 104 -15.26 9.56 -2.32
CA SER A 104 -16.66 9.50 -2.76
C SER A 104 -17.10 10.68 -3.63
N GLN A 105 -16.39 11.81 -3.55
CA GLN A 105 -16.70 13.05 -4.24
C GLN A 105 -15.84 13.28 -5.50
N LEU A 106 -14.99 12.33 -5.87
CA LEU A 106 -14.09 12.50 -7.01
C LEU A 106 -14.86 12.52 -8.33
N GLU A 107 -14.50 13.47 -9.19
CA GLU A 107 -14.97 13.53 -10.56
C GLU A 107 -14.13 12.64 -11.49
N PRO A 108 -14.64 12.24 -12.67
CA PRO A 108 -13.89 11.41 -13.62
C PRO A 108 -12.54 12.00 -14.06
N GLU A 109 -12.41 13.33 -14.08
CA GLU A 109 -11.13 13.99 -14.34
C GLU A 109 -10.12 13.77 -13.21
N ASP A 110 -10.56 13.83 -11.96
CA ASP A 110 -9.69 13.65 -10.80
C ASP A 110 -9.27 12.19 -10.63
N MET A 111 -10.15 11.25 -10.98
CA MET A 111 -9.77 9.83 -11.09
C MET A 111 -8.68 9.61 -12.13
N ARG A 112 -8.75 10.31 -13.27
CA ARG A 112 -7.69 10.28 -14.28
C ARG A 112 -6.38 10.85 -13.74
N LYS A 113 -6.43 11.94 -12.98
CA LYS A 113 -5.24 12.53 -12.33
C LYS A 113 -4.61 11.56 -11.33
N LEU A 114 -5.42 10.92 -10.48
CA LEU A 114 -4.94 9.89 -9.55
C LEU A 114 -4.26 8.73 -10.29
N ALA A 115 -4.85 8.29 -11.40
CA ALA A 115 -4.26 7.23 -12.22
C ALA A 115 -2.91 7.67 -12.80
N VAL A 116 -2.81 8.91 -13.30
CA VAL A 116 -1.55 9.48 -13.79
C VAL A 116 -0.50 9.53 -12.68
N VAL A 117 -0.86 9.98 -11.46
CA VAL A 117 0.06 10.02 -10.32
C VAL A 117 0.54 8.61 -9.98
N ALA A 118 -0.36 7.64 -9.81
CA ALA A 118 -0.01 6.26 -9.48
C ALA A 118 0.95 5.62 -10.50
N MET A 119 0.83 6.00 -11.78
CA MET A 119 1.63 5.48 -12.89
C MET A 119 2.86 6.36 -13.25
N SER A 120 3.14 7.43 -12.51
CA SER A 120 4.23 8.36 -12.85
C SER A 120 5.54 7.96 -12.17
N PRO A 121 6.64 7.78 -12.92
CA PRO A 121 7.95 7.43 -12.34
C PRO A 121 8.56 8.60 -11.56
N ASP A 122 8.15 9.83 -11.86
CA ASP A 122 8.68 11.05 -11.22
C ASP A 122 7.99 11.37 -9.90
N LYS A 123 7.01 10.56 -9.49
CA LYS A 123 6.25 10.77 -8.26
C LYS A 123 6.77 9.91 -7.12
N PRO A 124 6.85 10.43 -5.88
CA PRO A 124 7.22 9.64 -4.72
C PRO A 124 6.31 8.42 -4.56
N ASN A 125 6.88 7.26 -4.19
CA ASN A 125 6.12 6.02 -4.03
C ASN A 125 4.97 6.13 -3.02
N ASN A 126 5.09 6.97 -1.99
CA ASN A 126 3.98 7.23 -1.04
C ASN A 126 2.78 7.91 -1.72
N GLU A 127 3.01 8.90 -2.60
CA GLU A 127 1.93 9.55 -3.36
C GLU A 127 1.30 8.57 -4.34
N ARG A 128 2.13 7.73 -4.99
CA ARG A 128 1.68 6.70 -5.93
C ARG A 128 0.82 5.65 -5.23
N MET A 129 1.28 5.18 -4.06
CA MET A 129 0.58 4.22 -3.22
C MET A 129 -0.75 4.77 -2.73
N LEU A 130 -0.77 6.00 -2.21
CA LEU A 130 -2.00 6.66 -1.79
C LEU A 130 -2.97 6.84 -2.96
N SER A 131 -2.48 7.20 -4.15
CA SER A 131 -3.32 7.36 -5.34
C SER A 131 -3.95 6.03 -5.77
N ALA A 132 -3.17 4.94 -5.79
CA ALA A 132 -3.68 3.60 -6.07
C ALA A 132 -4.68 3.14 -5.00
N TYR A 133 -4.42 3.44 -3.72
CA TYR A 133 -5.34 3.18 -2.63
C TYR A 133 -6.66 3.92 -2.82
N MET A 134 -6.63 5.23 -3.08
CA MET A 134 -7.84 6.03 -3.31
C MET A 134 -8.68 5.49 -4.47
N LEU A 135 -8.03 5.17 -5.60
CA LEU A 135 -8.71 4.54 -6.74
C LEU A 135 -9.36 3.20 -6.35
N SER A 136 -8.75 2.41 -5.46
CA SER A 136 -9.29 1.12 -5.01
C SER A 136 -10.63 1.23 -4.25
N HIS A 137 -11.01 2.44 -3.83
CA HIS A 137 -12.26 2.73 -3.12
C HIS A 137 -13.32 3.42 -3.99
N VAL A 138 -13.02 3.71 -5.25
CA VAL A 138 -13.98 4.33 -6.18
C VAL A 138 -14.82 3.28 -6.90
N LYS A 139 -16.15 3.39 -6.81
CA LYS A 139 -17.11 2.50 -7.47
C LYS A 139 -17.57 3.00 -8.86
N LYS A 140 -16.66 3.53 -9.68
CA LYS A 140 -16.95 3.97 -11.06
C LYS A 140 -16.27 3.06 -12.11
N PRO A 141 -16.95 2.61 -13.18
CA PRO A 141 -16.40 1.66 -14.16
C PRO A 141 -15.07 2.06 -14.81
N THR A 142 -14.85 3.35 -15.02
CA THR A 142 -13.60 3.87 -15.60
C THR A 142 -12.37 3.56 -14.75
N VAL A 143 -12.54 3.40 -13.43
CA VAL A 143 -11.44 3.14 -12.49
C VAL A 143 -10.90 1.72 -12.61
N LEU A 144 -11.73 0.75 -12.99
CA LEU A 144 -11.29 -0.62 -13.23
C LEU A 144 -10.15 -0.68 -14.25
N THR A 145 -10.24 0.10 -15.32
CA THR A 145 -9.20 0.18 -16.35
C THR A 145 -7.89 0.73 -15.78
N PHE A 146 -7.96 1.73 -14.89
CA PHE A 146 -6.77 2.28 -14.24
C PHE A 146 -6.14 1.30 -13.26
N LEU A 147 -6.94 0.66 -12.40
CA LEU A 147 -6.46 -0.32 -11.43
C LEU A 147 -5.84 -1.55 -12.12
N ARG A 148 -6.44 -2.00 -13.23
CA ARG A 148 -5.85 -3.03 -14.08
C ARG A 148 -4.50 -2.58 -14.64
N LYS A 149 -4.41 -1.37 -15.18
CA LYS A 149 -3.15 -0.86 -15.74
C LYS A 149 -2.05 -0.78 -14.68
N ILE A 150 -2.37 -0.24 -13.50
CA ILE A 150 -1.43 -0.14 -12.37
C ILE A 150 -0.98 -1.54 -11.91
N SER A 151 -1.91 -2.49 -11.71
CA SER A 151 -1.55 -3.83 -11.23
C SER A 151 -0.66 -4.62 -12.20
N LEU A 152 -0.85 -4.45 -13.51
CA LEU A 152 -0.16 -5.25 -14.52
C LEU A 152 1.18 -4.66 -14.98
N HIS A 153 1.35 -3.34 -14.97
CA HIS A 153 2.51 -2.69 -15.57
C HIS A 153 3.37 -1.99 -14.51
N PRO A 154 4.64 -2.40 -14.32
CA PRO A 154 5.54 -1.64 -13.47
C PRO A 154 5.82 -0.27 -14.09
N VAL A 155 5.93 0.75 -13.24
CA VAL A 155 6.21 2.13 -13.68
C VAL A 155 7.68 2.35 -13.98
N ALA A 156 8.56 1.66 -13.27
CA ALA A 156 10.00 1.70 -13.48
C ALA A 156 10.62 0.31 -13.34
N ASN A 157 11.71 0.08 -14.08
CA ASN A 157 12.48 -1.16 -14.01
C ASN A 157 13.50 -1.08 -12.87
N HIS A 158 13.01 -1.08 -11.63
CA HIS A 158 13.86 -1.20 -10.44
C HIS A 158 14.47 -2.60 -10.35
N ARG A 159 15.67 -2.72 -9.77
CA ARG A 159 16.29 -4.03 -9.61
C ARG A 159 15.65 -4.77 -8.43
N ARG A 160 15.49 -6.08 -8.58
CA ARG A 160 14.99 -6.93 -7.50
C ARG A 160 15.88 -6.80 -6.26
N GLY A 161 15.28 -6.63 -5.09
CA GLY A 161 15.97 -6.42 -3.81
C GLY A 161 16.23 -4.95 -3.47
N GLU A 162 15.91 -4.01 -4.36
CA GLU A 162 15.88 -2.60 -4.03
C GLU A 162 14.57 -2.24 -3.32
N ARG A 163 14.64 -1.33 -2.34
CA ARG A 163 13.45 -0.82 -1.63
C ARG A 163 12.38 -0.30 -2.59
N LEU A 164 12.78 0.41 -3.65
CA LEU A 164 11.86 0.95 -4.65
C LEU A 164 11.13 -0.15 -5.44
N TYR A 165 11.78 -1.30 -5.66
CA TYR A 165 11.13 -2.46 -6.27
C TYR A 165 10.09 -3.07 -5.34
N GLU A 166 10.38 -3.19 -4.05
CA GLU A 166 9.42 -3.70 -3.06
C GLU A 166 8.21 -2.79 -2.91
N GLU A 167 8.43 -1.47 -2.84
CA GLU A 167 7.36 -0.47 -2.81
C GLU A 167 6.50 -0.52 -4.09
N GLU A 168 7.10 -0.73 -5.26
CA GLU A 168 6.37 -0.95 -6.51
C GLU A 168 5.45 -2.19 -6.43
N LEU A 169 5.93 -3.30 -5.88
CA LEU A 169 5.12 -4.50 -5.69
C LEU A 169 3.90 -4.23 -4.79
N VAL A 170 4.08 -3.44 -3.72
CA VAL A 170 2.99 -3.06 -2.81
C VAL A 170 1.94 -2.19 -3.51
N ILE A 171 2.36 -1.19 -4.29
CA ILE A 171 1.44 -0.34 -5.07
C ILE A 171 0.61 -1.19 -6.04
N ARG A 172 1.25 -2.14 -6.71
CA ARG A 172 0.60 -3.02 -7.67
C ARG A 172 -0.36 -4.01 -7.00
N ALA A 173 0.03 -4.57 -5.86
CA ALA A 173 -0.83 -5.43 -5.04
C ALA A 173 -2.07 -4.66 -4.54
N GLN A 174 -1.91 -3.43 -4.06
CA GLN A 174 -3.02 -2.58 -3.66
C GLN A 174 -4.02 -2.34 -4.82
N ALA A 175 -3.51 -2.16 -6.04
CA ALA A 175 -4.38 -2.03 -7.21
C ALA A 175 -5.15 -3.33 -7.51
N MET A 176 -4.55 -4.51 -7.31
CA MET A 176 -5.22 -5.82 -7.46
C MET A 176 -6.38 -5.98 -6.47
N GLU A 177 -6.15 -5.61 -5.20
CA GLU A 177 -7.22 -5.58 -4.19
C GLU A 177 -8.36 -4.64 -4.59
N GLY A 178 -8.02 -3.49 -5.19
CA GLY A 178 -9.01 -2.58 -5.76
C GLY A 178 -9.83 -3.20 -6.88
N VAL A 179 -9.20 -3.95 -7.79
CA VAL A 179 -9.94 -4.65 -8.85
C VAL A 179 -10.88 -5.69 -8.25
N LYS A 180 -10.43 -6.44 -7.24
CA LYS A 180 -11.27 -7.41 -6.53
C LYS A 180 -12.49 -6.75 -5.90
N LYS A 181 -12.30 -5.65 -5.17
CA LYS A 181 -13.40 -4.86 -4.59
C LYS A 181 -14.40 -4.39 -5.64
N PHE A 182 -13.94 -4.06 -6.84
CA PHE A 182 -14.79 -3.54 -7.91
C PHE A 182 -15.65 -4.62 -8.59
N LEU A 183 -15.02 -5.74 -8.98
CA LEU A 183 -15.65 -6.81 -9.76
C LEU A 183 -16.35 -7.87 -8.89
N GLY A 184 -15.97 -7.98 -7.62
CA GLY A 184 -16.44 -9.04 -6.73
C GLY A 184 -15.84 -10.42 -7.05
N ASP A 185 -16.12 -11.39 -6.19
CA ASP A 185 -15.42 -12.68 -6.17
C ASP A 185 -15.65 -13.56 -7.41
N SER A 186 -16.81 -13.45 -8.07
CA SER A 186 -17.13 -14.27 -9.24
C SER A 186 -16.40 -13.77 -10.49
N GLU A 187 -16.55 -12.49 -10.79
CA GLU A 187 -15.99 -11.91 -12.01
C GLU A 187 -14.45 -11.82 -11.95
N VAL A 188 -13.87 -11.57 -10.76
CA VAL A 188 -12.41 -11.60 -10.59
C VAL A 188 -11.82 -12.97 -10.88
N ARG A 189 -12.48 -14.08 -10.51
CA ARG A 189 -11.98 -15.43 -10.84
C ARG A 189 -11.85 -15.64 -12.34
N GLU A 190 -12.83 -15.17 -13.11
CA GLU A 190 -12.78 -15.27 -14.57
C GLU A 190 -11.66 -14.42 -15.17
N LYS A 191 -11.51 -13.17 -14.71
CA LYS A 191 -10.51 -12.23 -15.28
C LYS A 191 -9.07 -12.53 -14.84
N VAL A 192 -8.86 -13.00 -13.61
CA VAL A 192 -7.52 -13.25 -13.04
C VAL A 192 -6.77 -14.34 -13.80
N ALA A 193 -7.47 -15.35 -14.32
CA ALA A 193 -6.83 -16.39 -15.14
C ALA A 193 -6.10 -15.79 -16.37
N ASP A 194 -6.65 -14.74 -16.99
CA ASP A 194 -6.02 -14.09 -18.14
C ASP A 194 -5.02 -13.02 -17.76
N TRP A 195 -5.26 -12.31 -16.66
CA TRP A 195 -4.36 -11.26 -16.20
C TRP A 195 -3.09 -11.80 -15.53
N SER A 196 -3.19 -12.94 -14.83
CA SER A 196 -2.04 -13.61 -14.23
C SER A 196 -1.02 -14.05 -15.27
N LYS A 197 -1.45 -14.42 -16.50
CA LYS A 197 -0.55 -14.74 -17.61
C LYS A 197 0.35 -13.56 -18.03
N GLN A 198 -0.05 -12.32 -17.72
CA GLN A 198 0.71 -11.11 -18.05
C GLN A 198 1.69 -10.72 -16.93
N LEU A 199 1.55 -11.32 -15.73
CA LEU A 199 2.40 -11.04 -14.59
C LEU A 199 3.62 -11.96 -14.60
N ARG A 200 4.80 -11.35 -14.54
CA ARG A 200 6.08 -12.08 -14.42
C ARG A 200 6.54 -12.22 -12.97
N GLU A 201 5.99 -11.42 -12.05
CA GLU A 201 6.46 -11.36 -10.67
C GLU A 201 5.80 -12.42 -9.79
N PRO A 202 6.55 -13.35 -9.17
CA PRO A 202 6.00 -14.42 -8.34
C PRO A 202 5.17 -13.92 -7.16
N PHE A 203 5.60 -12.83 -6.52
CA PHE A 203 4.88 -12.21 -5.40
C PHE A 203 3.46 -11.81 -5.79
N LEU A 204 3.30 -11.11 -6.93
CA LEU A 204 1.99 -10.65 -7.41
C LEU A 204 1.10 -11.81 -7.86
N LEU A 205 1.69 -12.86 -8.43
CA LEU A 205 0.97 -14.08 -8.77
C LEU A 205 0.41 -14.77 -7.52
N GLU A 206 1.22 -14.89 -6.46
CA GLU A 206 0.76 -15.49 -5.21
C GLU A 206 -0.28 -14.62 -4.52
N HIS A 207 -0.09 -13.30 -4.53
CA HIS A 207 -1.06 -12.36 -3.99
C HIS A 207 -2.43 -12.49 -4.68
N TRP A 208 -2.47 -12.64 -6.01
CA TRP A 208 -3.73 -12.92 -6.71
C TRP A 208 -4.40 -14.21 -6.23
N LYS A 209 -3.64 -15.29 -6.02
CA LYS A 209 -4.21 -16.53 -5.49
C LYS A 209 -4.79 -16.35 -4.09
N GLN A 210 -4.14 -15.55 -3.24
CA GLN A 210 -4.64 -15.25 -1.90
C GLN A 210 -5.93 -14.43 -1.95
N ILE A 211 -5.98 -13.41 -2.81
CA ILE A 211 -7.18 -12.61 -3.07
C ILE A 211 -8.38 -13.51 -3.43
N LEU A 212 -8.17 -14.50 -4.29
CA LEU A 212 -9.21 -15.43 -4.75
C LEU A 212 -9.67 -16.44 -3.68
N LYS A 213 -8.79 -16.76 -2.71
CA LYS A 213 -9.10 -17.71 -1.63
C LYS A 213 -9.92 -17.06 -0.51
N ASN A 214 -9.79 -15.76 -0.32
CA ASN A 214 -10.47 -15.01 0.73
C ASN A 214 -11.73 -14.37 0.15
N PRO A 215 -12.93 -14.99 0.23
CA PRO A 215 -14.15 -14.33 -0.24
C PRO A 215 -14.33 -13.00 0.48
N SER A 216 -14.78 -11.97 -0.24
CA SER A 216 -15.23 -10.73 0.39
C SER A 216 -16.36 -11.05 1.38
N THR A 217 -16.11 -10.85 2.67
CA THR A 217 -17.20 -10.76 3.66
C THR A 217 -18.03 -9.55 3.27
N GLY A 218 -19.18 -9.80 2.64
CA GLY A 218 -20.06 -8.74 2.18
C GLY A 218 -20.44 -7.80 3.32
N ASN A 219 -20.26 -6.50 3.09
CA ASN A 219 -20.97 -5.45 3.82
C ASN A 219 -22.15 -5.01 2.96
#